data_AF-B8L2F4-F1
#
_entry.id   AF-B8L2F4-F1
#
_cell.length_a   1.000
_cell.length_b   1.000
_cell.length_c   1.000
_cell.angle_alpha   90.00
_cell.angle_beta   90.00
_cell.angle_gamma   90.00
#
_symmetry.space_group_name_H-M   'P 1'
#
loop_
_entity.id
_entity.type
_entity.pdbx_description
1 polymer ?
#
loop_
_entity_poly.entity_id
_entity_poly.type
_entity_poly.pdbx_seq_one_letter_code
_entity_poly.pdbx_strand_id
1 'polypeptide(L)'
;MLSHDHLDHIGSLPSLRRQLPGLQVLAPPGSALAGALPCQQGTRWQWDGVDFQVLHPAPGSRQAGNEDSCVLRIASRHGVVLLPGDIGRSTEQRLLQATPAALKADVVLVPHHGSGGSSSAAWVAAVAPRLALVSAGHQNRFGHPRREVVQRWQAQGAEVLATADAGAIRVWLGAQGLQLREQRVHASRWWDAAGRARSAAILSSIEQAAVGPEG
;
A
#
# COMPACT_ATOMS: atom_id res chain seq x y z
N MET A 1 9.27 8.70 1.14
CA MET A 1 8.13 9.43 1.71
C MET A 1 7.64 8.67 2.94
N LEU A 2 7.26 9.38 4.00
CA LEU A 2 6.62 8.84 5.19
C LEU A 2 5.14 9.18 5.11
N SER A 3 4.25 8.23 5.36
CA SER A 3 2.79 8.45 5.38
C SER A 3 2.41 9.37 6.52
N HIS A 4 2.76 9.03 7.76
CA HIS A 4 2.53 9.81 8.98
C HIS A 4 3.57 9.44 10.04
N ASP A 5 3.45 9.96 11.26
CA ASP A 5 4.49 9.95 12.29
C ASP A 5 4.45 8.77 13.28
N HIS A 6 3.56 7.79 13.08
CA HIS A 6 3.54 6.60 13.92
C HIS A 6 4.77 5.70 13.70
N LEU A 7 5.18 5.01 14.76
CA LEU A 7 6.45 4.27 14.82
C LEU A 7 6.56 3.15 13.77
N ASP A 8 5.46 2.53 13.39
CA ASP A 8 5.37 1.52 12.34
C ASP A 8 5.47 2.10 10.92
N HIS A 9 5.48 3.42 10.77
CA HIS A 9 5.70 4.13 9.50
C HIS A 9 7.05 4.86 9.45
N ILE A 10 7.56 5.33 10.59
CA ILE A 10 8.83 6.09 10.66
C ILE A 10 10.00 5.31 11.28
N GLY A 11 9.77 4.12 11.83
CA GLY A 11 10.71 3.44 12.73
C GLY A 11 12.09 3.15 12.15
N SER A 12 12.22 2.99 10.83
CA SER A 12 13.49 2.75 10.14
C SER A 12 14.26 4.03 9.80
N LEU A 13 13.64 5.21 9.92
CA LEU A 13 14.20 6.48 9.44
C LEU A 13 15.57 6.86 10.06
N PRO A 14 15.80 6.72 11.38
CA PRO A 14 17.11 7.04 11.95
C PRO A 14 18.24 6.22 11.33
N SER A 15 17.98 4.94 11.03
CA SER A 15 18.94 4.06 10.36
C SER A 15 19.17 4.45 8.91
N LEU A 16 18.11 4.82 8.18
CA LEU A 16 18.21 5.29 6.80
C LEU A 16 19.02 6.58 6.68
N ARG A 17 18.81 7.55 7.58
CA ARG A 17 19.57 8.83 7.58
C ARG A 17 21.06 8.66 7.84
N ARG A 18 21.44 7.65 8.63
CA ARG A 18 22.86 7.31 8.84
C ARG A 18 23.51 6.71 7.60
N GLN A 19 22.76 5.89 6.85
CA GLN A 19 23.27 5.21 5.66
C GLN A 19 23.22 6.10 4.40
N LEU A 20 22.28 7.04 4.35
CA LEU A 20 22.03 7.94 3.22
C LEU A 20 22.04 9.41 3.71
N PRO A 21 23.23 9.97 4.01
CA PRO A 21 23.35 11.37 4.41
C PRO A 21 22.99 12.26 3.20
N GLY A 22 21.80 12.87 3.25
CA GLY A 22 21.22 13.62 2.12
C GLY A 22 19.87 13.09 1.64
N LEU A 23 19.35 12.01 2.24
CA LEU A 23 18.01 11.51 1.95
C LEU A 23 16.95 12.60 2.15
N GLN A 24 16.37 13.08 1.06
CA GLN A 24 15.22 13.97 1.09
C GLN A 24 14.00 13.18 1.55
N VAL A 25 13.29 13.71 2.56
CA VAL A 25 12.11 13.08 3.13
C VAL A 25 10.90 13.95 2.87
N LEU A 26 9.87 13.37 2.27
CA LEU A 26 8.51 13.92 2.28
C LEU A 26 7.75 13.33 3.47
N ALA A 27 7.05 14.16 4.23
CA ALA A 27 6.21 13.79 5.39
C ALA A 27 4.98 14.71 5.49
N PRO A 28 3.95 14.39 6.29
CA PRO A 28 2.79 15.27 6.42
C PRO A 28 3.15 16.71 6.83
N PRO A 29 2.37 17.72 6.38
CA PRO A 29 2.54 19.09 6.83
C PRO A 29 2.45 19.17 8.34
N GLY A 30 3.39 19.88 8.97
CA GLY A 30 3.47 19.98 10.43
C GLY A 30 4.21 18.84 11.12
N SER A 31 4.75 17.87 10.37
CA SER A 31 5.63 16.84 10.93
C SER A 31 6.80 17.46 11.71
N ALA A 32 7.07 16.94 12.91
CA ALA A 32 8.22 17.35 13.73
C ALA A 32 9.58 16.90 13.15
N LEU A 33 9.57 16.22 12.00
CA LEU A 33 10.77 15.68 11.39
C LEU A 33 11.62 16.79 10.76
N ALA A 34 12.74 17.11 11.40
CA ALA A 34 13.68 18.12 10.91
C ALA A 34 14.12 17.85 9.46
N GLY A 35 14.03 18.88 8.62
CA GLY A 35 14.43 18.85 7.20
C GLY A 35 13.48 18.10 6.27
N ALA A 36 12.31 17.66 6.75
CA ALA A 36 11.29 17.06 5.88
C ALA A 36 10.58 18.13 5.04
N LEU A 37 10.37 17.82 3.77
CA LEU A 37 9.48 18.57 2.89
C LEU A 37 8.03 18.09 3.09
N PRO A 38 7.03 18.97 2.95
CA PRO A 38 5.63 18.56 3.08
C PRO A 38 5.23 17.67 1.89
N CYS A 39 4.70 16.49 2.18
CA CYS A 39 3.81 15.82 1.24
C CYS A 39 2.50 16.61 1.24
N GLN A 40 2.05 17.03 0.06
CA GLN A 40 0.78 17.74 -0.06
C GLN A 40 0.22 17.49 -1.46
N GLN A 41 -1.10 17.55 -1.55
CA GLN A 41 -1.81 17.42 -2.81
C GLN A 41 -1.26 18.43 -3.82
N GLY A 42 -0.95 17.94 -5.02
CA GLY A 42 -0.31 18.72 -6.07
C GLY A 42 1.20 18.50 -6.18
N THR A 43 1.86 17.99 -5.13
CA THR A 43 3.25 17.51 -5.25
C THR A 43 3.30 16.33 -6.22
N ARG A 44 4.10 16.48 -7.27
CA ARG A 44 4.24 15.49 -8.34
C ARG A 44 5.68 15.46 -8.85
N TRP A 45 6.18 14.27 -9.16
CA TRP A 45 7.46 14.11 -9.84
C TRP A 45 7.41 12.89 -10.77
N GLN A 46 8.36 12.84 -11.70
CA GLN A 46 8.57 11.66 -12.56
C GLN A 46 9.98 11.14 -12.37
N TRP A 47 10.11 9.82 -12.41
CA TRP A 47 11.39 9.13 -12.36
C TRP A 47 11.30 7.87 -13.21
N ASP A 48 12.18 7.74 -14.22
CA ASP A 48 12.26 6.60 -15.14
C ASP A 48 10.91 6.20 -15.77
N GLY A 49 10.11 7.20 -16.17
CA GLY A 49 8.79 6.97 -16.77
C GLY A 49 7.70 6.54 -15.79
N VAL A 50 7.98 6.59 -14.49
CA VAL A 50 7.01 6.41 -13.41
C VAL A 50 6.61 7.78 -12.86
N ASP A 51 5.31 8.01 -12.83
CA ASP A 51 4.67 9.21 -12.31
C ASP A 51 4.28 9.01 -10.85
N PHE A 52 4.70 9.94 -9.99
CA PHE A 52 4.39 9.95 -8.58
C PHE A 52 3.59 11.19 -8.26
N GLN A 53 2.40 11.01 -7.69
CA GLN A 53 1.49 12.10 -7.35
C GLN A 53 0.98 11.94 -5.92
N VAL A 54 1.19 12.96 -5.11
CA VAL A 54 0.58 13.05 -3.77
C VAL A 54 -0.85 13.56 -3.93
N LEU A 55 -1.82 12.80 -3.42
CA LEU A 55 -3.25 13.11 -3.47
C LEU A 55 -3.77 13.75 -2.17
N HIS A 56 -3.11 13.49 -1.05
CA HIS A 56 -3.48 13.95 0.28
C HIS A 56 -2.21 14.12 1.12
N PRO A 57 -2.15 15.07 2.07
CA PRO A 57 -3.20 16.02 2.48
C PRO A 57 -3.38 17.22 1.54
N ALA A 58 -4.57 17.82 1.55
CA ALA A 58 -4.81 19.08 0.85
C ALA A 58 -3.92 20.21 1.44
N PRO A 59 -3.51 21.22 0.65
CA PRO A 59 -2.72 22.34 1.16
C PRO A 59 -3.45 23.05 2.31
N GLY A 60 -2.73 23.33 3.40
CA GLY A 60 -3.30 23.96 4.60
C GLY A 60 -4.15 23.05 5.48
N SER A 61 -4.18 21.73 5.23
CA SER A 61 -4.82 20.77 6.12
C SER A 61 -4.24 20.86 7.54
N ARG A 62 -5.11 20.78 8.55
CA ARG A 62 -4.75 20.81 9.98
C ARG A 62 -5.04 19.48 10.68
N GLN A 63 -5.05 18.40 9.91
CA GLN A 63 -5.25 17.06 10.45
C GLN A 63 -4.00 16.58 11.17
N ALA A 64 -4.16 15.50 11.93
CA ALA A 64 -3.08 14.88 12.67
C ALA A 64 -3.24 13.36 12.70
N GLY A 65 -2.11 12.66 12.88
CA GLY A 65 -2.05 11.21 12.98
C GLY A 65 -2.55 10.55 11.70
N ASN A 66 -3.22 9.42 11.80
CA ASN A 66 -3.66 8.65 10.63
C ASN A 66 -4.34 9.45 9.51
N GLU A 67 -5.18 10.43 9.88
CA GLU A 67 -5.95 11.22 8.91
C GLU A 67 -5.11 12.28 8.19
N ASP A 68 -3.86 12.51 8.60
CA ASP A 68 -2.89 13.33 7.86
C ASP A 68 -2.05 12.53 6.84
N SER A 69 -2.25 11.20 6.79
CA SER A 69 -1.41 10.29 5.99
C SER A 69 -1.20 10.77 4.56
N CYS A 70 0.05 10.82 4.11
CA CYS A 70 0.39 11.06 2.72
C CYS A 70 -0.18 9.95 1.83
N VAL A 71 -1.13 10.28 0.96
CA VAL A 71 -1.65 9.33 -0.03
C VAL A 71 -0.88 9.50 -1.33
N LEU A 72 -0.15 8.47 -1.73
CA LEU A 72 0.67 8.48 -2.93
C LEU A 72 0.09 7.57 -4.00
N ARG A 73 -0.13 8.15 -5.17
CA ARG A 73 -0.42 7.44 -6.41
C ARG A 73 0.86 7.28 -7.21
N ILE A 74 1.17 6.05 -7.60
CA ILE A 74 2.33 5.69 -8.41
C ILE A 74 1.80 5.10 -9.70
N ALA A 75 2.05 5.74 -10.84
CA ALA A 75 1.52 5.33 -12.12
C ALA A 75 2.62 5.14 -13.16
N SER A 76 2.50 4.09 -13.95
CA SER A 76 3.29 3.89 -15.15
C SER A 76 2.38 3.59 -16.33
N ARG A 77 2.95 3.36 -17.51
CA ARG A 77 2.18 2.85 -18.66
C ARG A 77 1.57 1.46 -18.44
N HIS A 78 2.03 0.71 -17.44
CA HIS A 78 1.63 -0.68 -17.18
C HIS A 78 0.63 -0.83 -16.04
N GLY A 79 0.36 0.23 -15.27
CA GLY A 79 -0.58 0.18 -14.16
C GLY A 79 -0.32 1.21 -13.07
N VAL A 80 -1.18 1.17 -12.05
CA VAL A 80 -1.22 2.13 -10.94
C VAL A 80 -1.18 1.40 -9.60
N VAL A 81 -0.32 1.89 -8.69
CA VAL A 81 -0.29 1.51 -7.29
C VAL A 81 -0.77 2.69 -6.44
N LEU A 82 -1.65 2.42 -5.48
CA LEU A 82 -2.10 3.40 -4.50
C LEU A 82 -1.57 3.03 -3.10
N LEU A 83 -0.87 3.96 -2.48
CA LEU A 83 -0.32 3.85 -1.13
C LEU A 83 -1.02 4.88 -0.22
N PRO A 84 -2.12 4.50 0.44
CA PRO A 84 -2.96 5.43 1.19
C PRO A 84 -2.50 5.68 2.64
N GLY A 85 -1.45 5.02 3.12
CA GLY A 85 -1.07 5.09 4.53
C GLY A 85 -2.22 4.59 5.43
N ASP A 86 -2.48 5.31 6.52
CA ASP A 86 -3.46 4.89 7.52
C ASP A 86 -4.75 5.71 7.51
N ILE A 87 -5.06 6.35 6.39
CA ILE A 87 -6.29 7.15 6.25
C ILE A 87 -7.52 6.39 6.74
N GLY A 88 -8.38 7.10 7.46
CA GLY A 88 -9.67 6.59 7.89
C GLY A 88 -10.78 6.99 6.92
N ARG A 89 -12.00 6.52 7.21
CA ARG A 89 -13.20 6.80 6.41
C ARG A 89 -13.42 8.31 6.16
N SER A 90 -13.02 9.17 7.09
CA SER A 90 -13.21 10.62 6.95
C SER A 90 -12.32 11.21 5.85
N THR A 91 -11.09 10.72 5.70
CA THR A 91 -10.17 11.12 4.64
C THR A 91 -10.51 10.42 3.33
N GLU A 92 -10.93 9.15 3.37
CA GLU A 92 -11.47 8.45 2.19
C GLU A 92 -12.61 9.24 1.54
N GLN A 93 -13.58 9.70 2.34
CA GLN A 93 -14.71 10.49 1.85
C GLN A 93 -14.25 11.80 1.18
N ARG A 94 -13.27 12.48 1.76
CA ARG A 94 -12.73 13.72 1.17
C ARG A 94 -11.98 13.45 -0.13
N LEU A 95 -11.22 12.37 -0.22
CA LEU A 95 -10.56 11.96 -1.46
C LEU A 95 -11.55 11.58 -2.56
N LEU A 96 -12.64 10.88 -2.19
CA LEU A 96 -13.75 10.56 -3.10
C LEU A 96 -14.41 11.82 -3.65
N GLN A 97 -14.50 12.89 -2.87
CA GLN A 97 -15.07 14.17 -3.29
C GLN A 97 -14.08 15.01 -4.11
N ALA A 98 -12.82 15.07 -3.69
CA ALA A 98 -11.83 15.98 -4.26
C ALA A 98 -11.18 15.42 -5.53
N THR A 99 -10.86 14.13 -5.58
CA THR A 99 -10.06 13.53 -6.66
C THR A 99 -10.52 12.11 -7.05
N PRO A 100 -11.82 11.85 -7.30
CA PRO A 100 -12.31 10.48 -7.55
C PRO A 100 -11.63 9.81 -8.75
N ALA A 101 -11.33 10.57 -9.81
CA ALA A 101 -10.69 10.05 -11.02
C ALA A 101 -9.25 9.55 -10.79
N ALA A 102 -8.59 9.99 -9.71
CA ALA A 102 -7.23 9.58 -9.38
C ALA A 102 -7.15 8.33 -8.49
N LEU A 103 -8.28 7.85 -7.95
CA LEU A 103 -8.30 6.78 -6.94
C LEU A 103 -8.19 5.38 -7.53
N LYS A 104 -8.62 5.18 -8.78
CA LYS A 104 -8.56 3.88 -9.43
C LYS A 104 -7.11 3.39 -9.52
N ALA A 105 -6.87 2.18 -9.03
CA ALA A 105 -5.55 1.56 -9.02
C ALA A 105 -5.63 0.07 -9.34
N ASP A 106 -4.54 -0.52 -9.84
CA ASP A 106 -4.43 -1.97 -10.05
C ASP A 106 -4.04 -2.69 -8.75
N VAL A 107 -3.22 -2.01 -7.94
CA VAL A 107 -2.73 -2.48 -6.65
C VAL A 107 -2.97 -1.42 -5.59
N VAL A 108 -3.46 -1.82 -4.42
CA VAL A 108 -3.56 -0.94 -3.26
C VAL A 108 -2.91 -1.59 -2.04
N LEU A 109 -2.16 -0.79 -1.27
CA LEU A 109 -1.85 -1.17 0.11
C LEU A 109 -3.06 -0.81 0.97
N VAL A 110 -3.75 -1.81 1.51
CA VAL A 110 -4.98 -1.61 2.29
C VAL A 110 -4.71 -0.63 3.44
N PRO A 111 -5.48 0.47 3.55
CA PRO A 111 -5.21 1.48 4.56
C PRO A 111 -5.21 0.91 5.98
N HIS A 112 -4.36 1.48 6.84
CA HIS A 112 -4.40 1.25 8.29
C HIS A 112 -4.39 -0.24 8.65
N HIS A 113 -3.55 -1.00 7.93
CA HIS A 113 -3.38 -2.45 8.11
C HIS A 113 -4.67 -3.28 7.94
N GLY A 114 -5.74 -2.71 7.37
CA GLY A 114 -7.05 -3.35 7.30
C GLY A 114 -7.88 -3.18 8.59
N SER A 115 -7.70 -2.07 9.30
CA SER A 115 -8.56 -1.65 10.41
C SER A 115 -10.01 -1.43 9.96
N GLY A 116 -10.99 -1.73 10.82
CA GLY A 116 -12.42 -1.54 10.55
C GLY A 116 -12.83 -0.07 10.39
N GLY A 117 -12.00 0.85 10.91
CA GLY A 117 -12.15 2.30 10.74
C GLY A 117 -11.74 2.84 9.36
N SER A 118 -11.34 1.94 8.43
CA SER A 118 -10.94 2.26 7.07
C SER A 118 -11.63 1.36 6.05
N SER A 119 -11.28 1.53 4.77
CA SER A 119 -11.76 0.83 3.61
C SER A 119 -13.29 0.89 3.49
N SER A 120 -13.92 2.07 3.54
CA SER A 120 -15.36 2.20 3.32
C SER A 120 -15.81 1.57 1.98
N ALA A 121 -17.08 1.19 1.86
CA ALA A 121 -17.60 0.58 0.62
C ALA A 121 -17.39 1.48 -0.60
N ALA A 122 -17.63 2.78 -0.45
CA ALA A 122 -17.40 3.76 -1.52
C ALA A 122 -15.91 3.87 -1.89
N TRP A 123 -15.01 3.83 -0.90
CA TRP A 123 -13.57 3.84 -1.15
C TRP A 123 -13.13 2.59 -1.93
N VAL A 124 -13.51 1.41 -1.45
CA VAL A 124 -13.19 0.13 -2.10
C VAL A 124 -13.69 0.11 -3.55
N ALA A 125 -14.92 0.57 -3.78
CA ALA A 125 -15.51 0.66 -5.11
C ALA A 125 -14.79 1.67 -6.04
N ALA A 126 -14.31 2.80 -5.50
CA ALA A 126 -13.60 3.80 -6.29
C ALA A 126 -12.17 3.38 -6.63
N VAL A 127 -11.48 2.70 -5.70
CA VAL A 127 -10.13 2.18 -5.94
C VAL A 127 -10.16 1.00 -6.91
N ALA A 128 -11.16 0.11 -6.77
CA ALA A 128 -11.41 -1.05 -7.63
C ALA A 128 -10.14 -1.84 -8.08
N PRO A 129 -9.31 -2.29 -7.13
CA PRO A 129 -8.04 -2.93 -7.45
C PRO A 129 -8.22 -4.38 -7.87
N ARG A 130 -7.25 -4.88 -8.64
CA ARG A 130 -7.09 -6.32 -8.87
C ARG A 130 -6.44 -7.00 -7.66
N LEU A 131 -5.53 -6.29 -6.99
CA LEU A 131 -4.77 -6.78 -5.85
C LEU A 131 -4.81 -5.79 -4.68
N ALA A 132 -5.25 -6.26 -3.51
CA ALA A 132 -5.24 -5.51 -2.26
C ALA A 132 -4.28 -6.17 -1.26
N LEU A 133 -3.23 -5.45 -0.89
CA LEU A 133 -2.16 -5.95 -0.01
C LEU A 133 -2.37 -5.45 1.41
N VAL A 134 -2.29 -6.36 2.38
CA VAL A 134 -2.36 -6.02 3.81
C VAL A 134 -0.96 -6.16 4.43
N SER A 135 -0.41 -5.04 4.90
CA SER A 135 0.74 -5.06 5.80
C SER A 135 0.23 -5.27 7.23
N ALA A 136 0.38 -6.45 7.79
CA ALA A 136 -0.02 -6.73 9.17
C ALA A 136 0.82 -7.89 9.72
N GLY A 137 1.14 -7.85 11.01
CA GLY A 137 1.85 -8.95 11.67
C GLY A 137 0.96 -10.18 11.90
N HIS A 138 1.58 -11.36 11.90
CA HIS A 138 0.92 -12.60 12.34
C HIS A 138 0.45 -12.45 13.79
N GLN A 139 -0.80 -12.83 14.07
CA GLN A 139 -1.44 -12.64 15.38
C GLN A 139 -1.27 -11.23 15.95
N ASN A 140 -1.34 -10.18 15.11
CA ASN A 140 -1.20 -8.83 15.64
C ASN A 140 -2.28 -8.55 16.69
N ARG A 141 -1.88 -7.84 17.74
CA ARG A 141 -2.68 -7.52 18.92
C ARG A 141 -3.96 -6.72 18.63
N PHE A 142 -4.05 -6.08 17.46
CA PHE A 142 -5.19 -5.26 17.06
C PHE A 142 -6.26 -6.06 16.29
N GLY A 143 -5.96 -7.32 15.95
CA GLY A 143 -6.86 -8.18 15.18
C GLY A 143 -7.02 -7.73 13.73
N HIS A 144 -5.96 -7.19 13.13
CA HIS A 144 -5.90 -6.77 11.72
C HIS A 144 -5.43 -7.90 10.79
N PRO A 145 -5.77 -7.89 9.49
CA PRO A 145 -6.91 -7.16 8.96
C PRO A 145 -8.22 -7.67 9.57
N ARG A 146 -9.22 -6.79 9.72
CA ARG A 146 -10.57 -7.22 10.13
C ARG A 146 -11.20 -8.06 9.03
N ARG A 147 -11.88 -9.15 9.38
CA ARG A 147 -12.56 -10.05 8.43
C ARG A 147 -13.52 -9.30 7.50
N GLU A 148 -14.31 -8.37 8.05
CA GLU A 148 -15.25 -7.55 7.28
C GLU A 148 -14.57 -6.61 6.26
N VAL A 149 -13.35 -6.17 6.53
CA VAL A 149 -12.55 -5.35 5.59
C VAL A 149 -12.06 -6.22 4.44
N VAL A 150 -11.50 -7.40 4.75
CA VAL A 150 -11.07 -8.38 3.74
C VAL A 150 -12.24 -8.78 2.84
N GLN A 151 -13.38 -9.12 3.43
CA GLN A 151 -14.59 -9.49 2.67
C GLN A 151 -15.07 -8.37 1.74
N ARG A 152 -14.93 -7.11 2.14
CA ARG A 152 -15.33 -5.97 1.32
C ARG A 152 -14.44 -5.82 0.08
N TRP A 153 -13.12 -5.96 0.23
CA TRP A 153 -12.20 -5.96 -0.90
C TRP A 153 -12.47 -7.15 -1.84
N GLN A 154 -12.68 -8.34 -1.28
CA GLN A 154 -13.01 -9.55 -2.05
C GLN A 154 -14.35 -9.44 -2.79
N ALA A 155 -15.38 -8.87 -2.16
CA ALA A 155 -16.68 -8.65 -2.79
C ALA A 155 -16.62 -7.69 -3.99
N GLN A 156 -15.60 -6.81 -4.03
CA GLN A 156 -15.32 -5.93 -5.16
C GLN A 156 -14.47 -6.61 -6.26
N GLY A 157 -14.08 -7.88 -6.06
CA GLY A 157 -13.31 -8.67 -7.01
C GLY A 157 -11.79 -8.58 -6.82
N ALA A 158 -11.30 -7.98 -5.75
CA ALA A 158 -9.87 -7.91 -5.46
C ALA A 158 -9.37 -9.23 -4.87
N GLU A 159 -8.21 -9.70 -5.32
CA GLU A 159 -7.41 -10.66 -4.57
C GLU A 159 -6.81 -9.96 -3.35
N VAL A 160 -6.91 -10.58 -2.17
CA VAL A 160 -6.41 -10.00 -0.92
C VAL A 160 -5.29 -10.87 -0.36
N LEU A 161 -4.09 -10.31 -0.24
CA LEU A 161 -2.93 -10.99 0.34
C LEU A 161 -2.44 -10.25 1.57
N ALA A 162 -2.09 -10.99 2.62
CA ALA A 162 -1.53 -10.43 3.84
C ALA A 162 -0.07 -10.87 4.03
N THR A 163 0.80 -9.92 4.37
CA THR A 163 2.21 -10.20 4.71
C THR A 163 2.36 -11.18 5.89
N ALA A 164 1.38 -11.21 6.79
CA ALA A 164 1.27 -12.18 7.88
C ALA A 164 1.26 -13.64 7.41
N ASP A 165 0.79 -13.90 6.19
CA ASP A 165 0.60 -15.23 5.60
C ASP A 165 1.58 -15.50 4.45
N ALA A 166 1.91 -14.47 3.67
CA ALA A 166 2.74 -14.54 2.47
C ALA A 166 4.25 -14.31 2.72
N GLY A 167 4.61 -13.68 3.84
CA GLY A 167 5.94 -13.08 4.02
C GLY A 167 6.11 -11.82 3.16
N ALA A 168 7.32 -11.57 2.66
CA ALA A 168 7.54 -10.48 1.71
C ALA A 168 6.77 -10.75 0.40
N ILE A 169 6.04 -9.75 -0.09
CA ILE A 169 5.30 -9.82 -1.34
C ILE A 169 6.02 -8.92 -2.35
N ARG A 170 6.40 -9.49 -3.50
CA ARG A 170 6.94 -8.74 -4.63
C ARG A 170 5.88 -8.66 -5.71
N VAL A 171 5.69 -7.48 -6.28
CA VAL A 171 4.73 -7.22 -7.35
C VAL A 171 5.44 -6.56 -8.51
N TRP A 172 5.20 -7.05 -9.73
CA TRP A 172 5.68 -6.45 -10.95
C TRP A 172 4.50 -5.97 -11.79
N LEU A 173 4.59 -4.73 -12.26
CA LEU A 173 3.66 -4.13 -13.22
C LEU A 173 4.44 -3.90 -14.51
N GLY A 174 4.29 -4.82 -15.46
CA GLY A 174 5.06 -4.82 -16.71
C GLY A 174 4.21 -5.13 -17.93
N ALA A 175 4.86 -5.27 -19.09
CA ALA A 175 4.19 -5.60 -20.35
C ALA A 175 3.48 -6.96 -20.29
N GLN A 176 3.92 -7.85 -19.41
CA GLN A 176 3.33 -9.16 -19.12
C GLN A 176 2.15 -9.08 -18.14
N GLY A 177 1.75 -7.87 -17.74
CA GLY A 177 0.68 -7.62 -16.77
C GLY A 177 1.17 -7.59 -15.33
N LEU A 178 0.20 -7.69 -14.40
CA LEU A 178 0.43 -7.81 -12.96
C LEU A 178 0.95 -9.21 -12.64
N GLN A 179 2.15 -9.29 -12.05
CA GLN A 179 2.73 -10.53 -11.53
C GLN A 179 3.03 -10.38 -10.04
N LEU A 180 2.95 -11.47 -9.29
CA LEU A 180 3.20 -11.49 -7.85
C LEU A 180 4.10 -12.65 -7.45
N ARG A 181 4.86 -12.46 -6.35
CA ARG A 181 5.62 -13.51 -5.69
C ARG A 181 5.52 -13.35 -4.17
N GLU A 182 5.09 -14.42 -3.51
CA GLU A 182 5.04 -14.54 -2.06
C GLU A 182 6.28 -15.27 -1.54
N GLN A 183 6.99 -14.67 -0.59
CA GLN A 183 8.26 -15.21 -0.11
C GLN A 183 8.11 -16.58 0.57
N ARG A 184 7.03 -16.81 1.32
CA ARG A 184 6.83 -18.09 2.03
C ARG A 184 6.46 -19.24 1.09
N VAL A 185 5.86 -18.93 -0.05
CA VAL A 185 5.60 -19.93 -1.11
C VAL A 185 6.91 -20.23 -1.84
N HIS A 186 7.63 -19.18 -2.27
CA HIS A 186 8.84 -19.32 -3.07
C HIS A 186 10.01 -19.96 -2.30
N ALA A 187 10.18 -19.62 -1.02
CA ALA A 187 11.25 -20.16 -0.17
C ALA A 187 10.67 -21.06 0.93
N SER A 188 9.72 -21.93 0.56
CA SER A 188 9.08 -22.82 1.52
C SER A 188 10.12 -23.72 2.19
N ARG A 189 10.13 -23.73 3.51
CA ARG A 189 10.95 -24.65 4.31
C ARG A 189 10.15 -25.92 4.60
N TRP A 190 10.85 -27.01 4.91
CA TRP A 190 10.21 -28.31 5.15
C TRP A 190 9.26 -28.29 6.36
N TRP A 191 9.45 -27.40 7.32
CA TRP A 191 8.53 -27.18 8.44
C TRP A 191 7.32 -26.29 8.11
N ASP A 192 7.30 -25.62 6.95
CA ASP A 192 6.14 -24.85 6.47
C ASP A 192 5.05 -25.77 5.86
N ALA A 193 5.36 -27.07 5.70
CA ALA A 193 4.46 -28.08 5.14
C ALA A 193 3.17 -28.27 5.96
N ALA A 194 3.22 -28.00 7.26
CA ALA A 194 2.05 -28.12 8.14
C ALA A 194 0.95 -27.06 7.87
N GLY A 195 1.23 -26.00 7.10
CA GLY A 195 0.29 -24.91 6.82
C GLY A 195 -0.36 -24.92 5.43
N ARG A 196 0.00 -25.87 4.54
CA ARG A 196 -0.41 -25.84 3.13
C ARG A 196 -1.81 -26.41 2.90
N ALA A 197 -2.81 -25.58 3.15
CA ALA A 197 -4.14 -25.73 2.57
C ALA A 197 -4.76 -24.35 2.30
N ARG A 198 -4.26 -23.62 1.30
CA ARG A 198 -5.04 -22.60 0.57
C ARG A 198 -4.38 -22.17 -0.74
N SER A 199 -5.25 -21.96 -1.70
CA SER A 199 -5.10 -22.04 -3.15
C SER A 199 -4.19 -21.02 -3.82
N ALA A 200 -3.39 -21.49 -4.77
CA ALA A 200 -2.92 -20.68 -5.88
C ALA A 200 -4.12 -20.29 -6.75
N ALA A 201 -4.53 -19.03 -6.71
CA ALA A 201 -5.43 -18.45 -7.71
C ALA A 201 -4.57 -17.62 -8.65
N ILE A 202 -4.12 -18.26 -9.72
CA ILE A 202 -3.22 -17.68 -10.70
C ILE A 202 -4.04 -16.77 -11.62
N LEU A 203 -3.93 -15.45 -11.46
CA LEU A 203 -4.28 -14.50 -12.53
C LEU A 203 -3.14 -14.40 -13.55
N SER A 204 -2.85 -15.51 -14.21
CA SER A 204 -2.04 -15.62 -15.43
C SER A 204 -2.08 -17.07 -15.92
N SER A 205 -2.34 -17.33 -17.19
CA SER A 205 -2.31 -18.67 -17.79
C SER A 205 -0.89 -19.27 -17.92
N ILE A 206 0.04 -18.83 -17.06
CA ILE A 206 1.42 -19.30 -17.02
C ILE A 206 1.70 -19.65 -15.57
N GLU A 207 1.66 -20.95 -15.29
CA GLU A 207 1.94 -21.60 -14.02
C GLU A 207 3.45 -21.59 -13.70
N GLN A 208 4.09 -20.44 -13.89
CA GLN A 208 5.46 -20.22 -13.44
C GLN A 208 5.36 -19.21 -12.30
N ALA A 209 5.78 -19.64 -11.10
CA ALA A 209 6.25 -18.71 -10.09
C ALA A 209 7.17 -17.72 -10.81
N ALA A 210 6.72 -16.48 -10.98
CA ALA A 210 7.38 -15.55 -11.86
C ALA A 210 8.83 -15.41 -11.40
N VAL A 211 9.75 -15.90 -12.25
CA VAL A 211 11.16 -15.52 -12.18
C VAL A 211 11.13 -14.04 -12.50
N GLY A 212 11.20 -13.22 -11.45
CA GLY A 212 11.23 -11.78 -11.62
C GLY A 212 12.42 -11.39 -12.52
N PRO A 213 12.46 -10.16 -13.06
CA PRO A 213 13.58 -9.66 -13.87
C PRO A 213 14.95 -9.67 -13.16
N GLU A 214 15.04 -10.12 -11.92
CA GLU A 214 16.28 -10.24 -11.13
C GLU A 214 16.92 -11.64 -11.18
N GLY A 215 16.37 -12.57 -11.97
CA GLY A 215 16.94 -13.91 -12.19
C GLY A 215 16.22 -15.05 -11.48
#